data_AF-A0AAQ1KIF0-F1
#
_entry.id   AF-A0AAQ1KIF0-F1
#
_cell.length_a   1.000
_cell.length_b   1.000
_cell.length_c   1.000
_cell.angle_alpha   90.00
_cell.angle_beta   90.00
_cell.angle_gamma   90.00
#
_symmetry.space_group_name_H-M   'P 1'
#
loop_
_entity.id
_entity.type
_entity.pdbx_description
1 polymer ?
#
loop_
_entity_poly.entity_id
_entity_poly.type
_entity_poly.pdbx_seq_one_letter_code
_entity_poly.pdbx_strand_id
1 'polypeptide(L)'
;MSDIDDGEESFAAETLIQAIENQIESGEPAAARAVLNKLTLVGYEREEALEMMALVLAHEIQAMLAEERAFDGAWYEQALRALPQLPGEE
;
A
#
# COMPACT_ATOMS: atom_id res chain seq x y z
N MET A 1 28.68 2.48 -4.84
CA MET A 1 27.44 2.49 -5.65
C MET A 1 26.35 1.95 -4.75
N SER A 2 26.07 2.65 -3.65
CA SER A 2 25.26 2.12 -2.53
C SER A 2 24.42 3.20 -1.84
N ASP A 3 24.82 4.48 -1.83
CA ASP A 3 24.03 5.51 -1.13
C ASP A 3 22.90 6.14 -1.98
N ILE A 4 22.92 5.93 -3.31
CA ILE A 4 21.93 6.53 -4.22
C ILE A 4 20.68 5.64 -4.32
N ASP A 5 20.86 4.31 -4.32
CA ASP A 5 19.78 3.33 -4.46
C ASP A 5 18.88 3.28 -3.22
N ASP A 6 19.49 3.21 -2.02
CA ASP A 6 18.79 3.25 -0.74
C ASP A 6 17.97 4.53 -0.54
N GLY A 7 18.46 5.67 -1.05
CA GLY A 7 17.77 6.96 -0.98
C GLY A 7 16.55 7.04 -1.89
N GLU A 8 16.62 6.45 -3.08
CA GLU A 8 15.50 6.41 -4.04
C GLU A 8 14.40 5.45 -3.58
N GLU A 9 14.76 4.30 -3.02
CA GLU A 9 13.80 3.35 -2.45
C GLU A 9 13.06 3.91 -1.24
N SER A 10 13.78 4.58 -0.32
CA SER A 10 13.19 5.27 0.83
C SER A 10 12.22 6.37 0.39
N PHE A 11 12.58 7.16 -0.62
CA PHE A 11 11.72 8.22 -1.14
C PHE A 11 10.44 7.66 -1.79
N ALA A 12 10.55 6.54 -2.52
CA ALA A 12 9.39 5.87 -3.09
C ALA A 12 8.45 5.34 -2.00
N ALA A 13 9.00 4.73 -0.95
CA ALA A 13 8.21 4.24 0.19
C ALA A 13 7.44 5.38 0.90
N GLU A 14 8.10 6.50 1.21
CA GLU A 14 7.45 7.67 1.83
C GLU A 14 6.33 8.23 0.95
N THR A 15 6.54 8.30 -0.36
CA THR A 15 5.54 8.78 -1.32
C THR A 15 4.30 7.88 -1.35
N LEU A 16 4.51 6.55 -1.27
CA LEU A 16 3.41 5.57 -1.24
C LEU A 16 2.63 5.66 0.06
N ILE A 17 3.31 5.80 1.20
CA ILE A 17 2.66 6.01 2.50
C ILE A 17 1.82 7.28 2.46
N GLN A 18 2.35 8.39 1.95
CA GLN A 18 1.60 9.63 1.79
C GLN A 18 0.37 9.43 0.89
N ALA A 19 0.48 8.65 -0.19
CA ALA A 19 -0.66 8.32 -1.05
C ALA A 19 -1.75 7.55 -0.29
N ILE A 20 -1.37 6.59 0.56
CA ILE A 20 -2.32 5.88 1.44
C ILE A 20 -2.99 6.84 2.41
N GLU A 21 -2.25 7.76 3.01
CA GLU A 21 -2.84 8.76 3.92
C GLU A 21 -3.86 9.65 3.21
N ASN A 22 -3.54 10.08 1.98
CA ASN A 22 -4.46 10.85 1.14
C ASN A 22 -5.73 10.05 0.78
N GLN A 23 -5.62 8.74 0.49
CA GLN A 23 -6.79 7.86 0.25
C GLN A 23 -7.68 7.74 1.49
N ILE A 24 -7.04 7.65 2.66
CA ILE A 24 -7.71 7.55 3.96
C ILE A 24 -8.42 8.86 4.33
N GLU A 25 -7.83 10.00 4.00
CA GLU A 25 -8.42 11.34 4.19
C GLU A 25 -9.56 11.60 3.19
N SER A 26 -9.38 11.24 1.92
CA SER A 26 -10.41 11.40 0.89
C SER A 26 -11.59 10.43 1.06
N GLY A 27 -11.36 9.30 1.74
CA GLY A 27 -12.34 8.21 1.85
C GLY A 27 -12.41 7.32 0.62
N GLU A 28 -11.46 7.44 -0.31
CA GLU A 28 -11.41 6.70 -1.56
C GLU A 28 -10.06 5.96 -1.73
N PRO A 29 -10.06 4.61 -1.86
CA PRO A 29 -11.22 3.73 -1.76
C PRO A 29 -11.74 3.64 -0.32
N ALA A 30 -13.03 3.35 -0.14
CA ALA A 30 -13.63 3.15 1.19
C ALA A 30 -12.94 2.02 1.98
N ALA A 31 -12.31 1.08 1.26
CA ALA A 31 -11.49 0.01 1.83
C ALA A 31 -10.31 0.55 2.65
N ALA A 32 -9.69 1.67 2.27
CA ALA A 32 -8.46 2.17 2.90
C ALA A 32 -8.67 2.46 4.40
N ARG A 33 -9.70 3.27 4.73
CA ARG A 33 -10.05 3.55 6.13
C ARG A 33 -10.46 2.29 6.88
N ALA A 34 -11.25 1.43 6.26
CA ALA A 34 -11.74 0.21 6.89
C ALA A 34 -10.59 -0.76 7.24
N VAL A 35 -9.60 -0.87 6.36
CA VAL A 35 -8.42 -1.72 6.55
C VAL A 35 -7.51 -1.16 7.63
N LEU A 36 -7.23 0.15 7.64
CA LEU A 36 -6.47 0.77 8.73
C LEU A 36 -7.14 0.51 10.09
N ASN A 37 -8.46 0.70 10.17
CA ASN A 37 -9.21 0.44 11.41
C ASN A 37 -9.14 -1.05 11.82
N LYS A 38 -9.25 -1.97 10.85
CA LYS A 38 -9.14 -3.41 11.09
C LYS A 38 -7.77 -3.78 11.64
N LEU A 39 -6.70 -3.30 11.03
CA LEU A 39 -5.32 -3.62 11.42
C LEU A 39 -4.99 -3.07 12.81
N THR A 40 -5.37 -1.82 13.08
CA THR A 40 -5.17 -1.22 14.40
C THR A 40 -6.01 -1.92 15.49
N LEU A 41 -7.23 -2.38 15.17
CA LEU A 41 -8.06 -3.15 16.10
C LEU A 41 -7.43 -4.50 16.49
N VAL A 42 -6.70 -5.15 15.58
CA VAL A 42 -6.05 -6.44 15.86
C VAL A 42 -4.62 -6.30 16.41
N GLY A 43 -4.16 -5.07 16.65
CA GLY A 43 -2.94 -4.78 17.41
C GLY A 43 -1.74 -4.29 16.60
N TYR A 44 -1.90 -4.01 15.30
CA TYR A 44 -0.85 -3.35 14.53
C TYR A 44 -0.78 -1.86 14.84
N GLU A 45 0.44 -1.32 14.92
CA GLU A 45 0.62 0.13 15.04
C GLU A 45 0.16 0.83 13.75
N ARG A 46 -0.24 2.10 13.87
CA ARG A 46 -0.73 2.86 12.70
C ARG A 46 0.31 2.91 11.59
N GLU A 47 1.56 3.16 11.95
CA GLU A 47 2.68 3.28 11.00
C GLU A 47 2.90 1.97 10.24
N GLU A 48 3.02 0.85 10.97
CA GLU A 48 3.14 -0.50 10.38
C GLU A 48 1.94 -0.85 9.48
N ALA A 49 0.72 -0.47 9.87
CA ALA A 49 -0.47 -0.67 9.03
C ALA A 49 -0.40 0.14 7.73
N LEU A 50 0.09 1.38 7.77
CA LEU A 50 0.27 2.21 6.58
C LEU A 50 1.37 1.66 5.66
N GLU A 51 2.46 1.16 6.23
CA GLU A 51 3.53 0.49 5.48
C GLU A 51 3.00 -0.74 4.73
N MET A 52 2.25 -1.63 5.41
CA MET A 52 1.62 -2.78 4.76
C MET A 52 0.66 -2.37 3.64
N MET A 53 -0.13 -1.31 3.84
CA MET A 53 -1.02 -0.78 2.82
C MET A 53 -0.24 -0.18 1.63
N ALA A 54 0.89 0.50 1.90
CA ALA A 54 1.77 1.05 0.88
C ALA A 54 2.45 -0.05 0.05
N LEU A 55 2.82 -1.19 0.67
CA LEU A 55 3.34 -2.35 -0.04
C LEU A 55 2.31 -2.92 -1.02
N VAL A 56 1.03 -3.02 -0.62
CA VAL A 56 -0.05 -3.42 -1.54
C VAL A 56 -0.16 -2.46 -2.73
N LEU A 57 -0.07 -1.15 -2.49
CA LEU A 57 -0.09 -0.15 -3.54
C LEU A 57 1.13 -0.25 -4.47
N ALA A 58 2.32 -0.50 -3.91
CA ALA A 58 3.55 -0.71 -4.66
C ALA A 58 3.42 -1.90 -5.61
N HIS A 59 2.88 -3.03 -5.13
CA HIS A 59 2.65 -4.23 -5.95
C HIS A 59 1.75 -3.94 -7.15
N GLU A 60 0.65 -3.20 -6.94
CA GLU A 60 -0.24 -2.85 -8.05
C GLU A 60 0.43 -1.90 -9.05
N ILE A 61 1.18 -0.89 -8.58
CA ILE A 61 1.90 0.04 -9.47
C ILE A 61 2.96 -0.71 -10.27
N GLN A 62 3.71 -1.63 -9.64
CA GLN A 62 4.70 -2.45 -10.32
C GLN A 62 4.05 -3.34 -11.39
N ALA A 63 2.95 -4.01 -11.07
CA ALA A 63 2.22 -4.85 -12.03
C ALA A 63 1.62 -4.02 -13.17
N MET A 64 1.05 -2.85 -12.87
CA MET A 64 0.54 -1.90 -13.85
C MET A 64 1.62 -1.48 -14.86
N LEU A 65 2.83 -1.17 -14.38
CA LEU A 65 3.95 -0.79 -15.22
C LEU A 65 4.52 -1.97 -16.02
N ALA A 66 4.67 -3.13 -15.39
CA ALA A 66 5.24 -4.33 -16.02
C ALA A 66 4.33 -4.90 -17.13
N GLU A 67 3.01 -4.81 -16.94
CA GLU A 67 2.01 -5.32 -17.89
C GLU A 67 1.50 -4.24 -18.85
N GLU A 68 2.01 -3.01 -18.76
CA GLU A 68 1.57 -1.84 -19.54
C GLU A 68 0.04 -1.64 -19.52
N ARG A 69 -0.57 -1.82 -18.33
CA ARG A 69 -2.02 -1.74 -18.14
C ARG A 69 -2.43 -0.53 -17.32
N ALA A 70 -3.73 -0.31 -17.19
CA ALA A 70 -4.28 0.66 -16.23
C ALA A 70 -4.27 0.09 -14.81
N PHE A 71 -4.31 0.98 -13.81
CA PHE A 71 -4.44 0.61 -12.41
C PHE A 71 -5.73 -0.18 -12.16
N ASP A 72 -5.60 -1.36 -11.57
CA ASP A 72 -6.71 -2.23 -11.19
C ASP A 72 -7.18 -1.91 -9.78
N GLY A 73 -8.14 -0.99 -9.69
CA GLY A 73 -8.75 -0.62 -8.42
C GLY A 73 -9.50 -1.78 -7.73
N ALA A 74 -10.03 -2.73 -8.50
CA ALA A 74 -10.78 -3.86 -7.94
C ALA A 74 -9.83 -4.89 -7.31
N TRP A 75 -8.70 -5.17 -7.95
CA TRP A 75 -7.63 -5.98 -7.37
C TRP A 75 -7.05 -5.30 -6.13
N TYR A 76 -6.70 -4.02 -6.24
CA TYR A 76 -6.12 -3.25 -5.14
C TYR A 76 -7.00 -3.25 -3.89
N GLU A 77 -8.31 -3.02 -4.07
CA GLU A 77 -9.28 -3.08 -2.98
C GLU A 77 -9.41 -4.46 -2.33
N GLN A 78 -9.27 -5.54 -3.10
CA GLN A 78 -9.29 -6.91 -2.57
C GLN A 78 -8.00 -7.20 -1.79
N ALA A 79 -6.85 -6.80 -2.34
CA ALA A 79 -5.55 -6.97 -1.72
C ALA A 79 -5.45 -6.20 -0.39
N LEU A 80 -5.91 -4.94 -0.33
CA LEU A 80 -5.98 -4.19 0.92
C LEU A 80 -6.81 -4.93 2.00
N ARG A 81 -7.95 -5.52 1.60
CA ARG A 81 -8.80 -6.26 2.54
C ARG A 81 -8.17 -7.57 3.01
N ALA A 82 -7.24 -8.15 2.25
CA ALA A 82 -6.50 -9.36 2.61
C ALA A 82 -5.42 -9.14 3.67
N LEU A 83 -4.98 -7.90 3.91
CA LEU A 83 -4.02 -7.58 4.97
C LEU A 83 -4.44 -8.18 6.34
N PRO A 84 -3.51 -8.70 7.15
CA PRO A 84 -2.06 -8.51 7.06
C PRO A 84 -1.34 -9.44 6.06
N GLN A 85 -2.04 -10.31 5.33
CA GLN A 85 -1.40 -11.11 4.28
C GLN A 85 -0.99 -10.22 3.10
N LEU A 86 0.32 -10.13 2.82
CA LEU A 86 0.82 -9.34 1.70
C LEU A 86 0.65 -10.09 0.36
N PRO A 87 0.48 -9.36 -0.77
CA PRO A 87 0.40 -10.00 -2.07
C PRO A 87 1.70 -10.74 -2.40
N GLY A 88 1.61 -12.00 -2.83
CA GLY A 88 2.78 -12.82 -3.18
C GLY A 88 3.43 -13.56 -1.99
N GLU A 89 2.95 -13.34 -0.77
CA GLU A 89 3.25 -14.20 0.37
C GLU A 89 2.18 -15.32 0.44
N GLU A 90 2.58 -16.58 0.31
CA GLU A 90 1.75 -17.79 0.50
C GLU A 90 2.16 -18.57 1.76
#